data_AF-A0AAP2ZCU8-F1
#
_entry.id   AF-A0AAP2ZCU8-F1
#
_cell.length_a   1.000
_cell.length_b   1.000
_cell.length_c   1.000
_cell.angle_alpha   90.00
_cell.angle_beta   90.00
_cell.angle_gamma   90.00
#
_symmetry.space_group_name_H-M   'P 1'
#
loop_
_entity.id
_entity.type
_entity.pdbx_description
1 polymer ?
#
loop_
_entity_poly.entity_id
_entity_poly.type
_entity_poly.pdbx_seq_one_letter_code
_entity_poly.pdbx_strand_id
1 'polypeptide(L)'
;MRPVTRPYQGISNHVLPAKSECPLNKYLTEYDWDEDQLNSKRLELLQQTNDTNWSSDGVVIIDDTFTYKTGERIPNVGKFYDHTVRGYIWGQNLIYALYADEKTTCPLGFRLYEKDAQ
;
A
#
# COMPACT_ATOMS: atom_id res chain seq x y z
N MET A 1 5.78 18.22 -23.90
CA MET A 1 5.68 17.21 -22.82
C MET A 1 5.72 17.97 -21.50
N ARG A 2 4.62 18.04 -20.72
CA ARG A 2 4.65 18.69 -19.40
C ARG A 2 5.11 17.66 -18.37
N PRO A 3 6.05 17.98 -17.47
CA PRO A 3 6.42 17.07 -16.40
C PRO A 3 5.24 16.95 -15.42
N VAL A 4 4.88 15.72 -15.08
CA VAL A 4 3.87 15.40 -14.07
C VAL A 4 4.56 15.44 -12.71
N THR A 5 4.75 16.63 -12.15
CA THR A 5 5.37 16.82 -10.81
C THR A 5 4.35 16.93 -9.67
N ARG A 6 3.05 17.02 -9.94
CA ARG A 6 2.08 17.48 -8.93
C ARG A 6 1.67 16.55 -7.76
N PRO A 7 1.89 15.21 -7.72
CA PRO A 7 1.39 14.42 -6.57
C PRO A 7 2.25 14.53 -5.29
N TYR A 8 3.54 14.84 -5.41
CA TYR A 8 4.52 14.62 -4.33
C TYR A 8 4.65 15.79 -3.34
N GLN A 9 4.26 16.99 -3.77
CA GLN A 9 4.46 18.22 -3.00
C GLN A 9 3.61 18.26 -1.72
N GLY A 10 2.42 17.65 -1.73
CA GLY A 10 1.52 17.61 -0.58
C GLY A 10 2.08 16.80 0.59
N ILE A 11 2.53 15.57 0.31
CA ILE A 11 3.09 14.65 1.32
C ILE A 11 4.45 15.16 1.81
N SER A 12 5.31 15.61 0.90
CA SER A 12 6.65 16.09 1.23
C SER A 12 6.65 17.32 2.15
N ASN A 13 5.58 18.12 2.18
CA ASN A 13 5.49 19.30 3.04
C ASN A 13 4.93 19.00 4.44
N HIS A 14 4.20 17.90 4.62
CA HIS A 14 3.44 17.60 5.85
C HIS A 14 3.99 16.39 6.62
N VAL A 15 4.54 15.38 5.92
CA VAL A 15 4.99 14.12 6.53
C VAL A 15 6.50 14.14 6.77
N LEU A 16 7.25 14.79 5.90
CA LEU A 16 8.68 15.01 6.07
C LEU A 16 8.93 16.52 6.18
N PRO A 17 9.80 17.01 7.08
CA PRO A 17 10.17 18.42 7.14
C PRO A 17 11.12 18.77 5.97
N ALA A 18 10.72 18.48 4.74
CA ALA A 18 11.53 18.67 3.54
C ALA A 18 11.11 19.94 2.81
N LYS A 19 12.04 20.89 2.66
CA LYS A 19 11.83 22.16 1.92
C LYS A 19 11.80 22.00 0.39
N SER A 20 11.75 20.78 -0.15
CA SER A 20 11.70 20.52 -1.60
C SER A 20 11.15 19.12 -1.89
N GLU A 21 10.62 18.90 -3.10
CA GLU A 21 10.07 17.61 -3.58
C GLU A 21 11.09 16.46 -3.63
N CYS A 22 12.37 16.74 -3.41
CA CYS A 22 13.47 15.84 -3.69
C CYS A 22 13.67 14.71 -2.65
N PRO A 23 13.59 14.93 -1.31
CA PRO A 23 13.93 13.89 -0.34
C PRO A 23 12.93 12.75 -0.26
N LEU A 24 11.62 13.02 -0.37
CA LEU A 24 10.60 11.97 -0.35
C LEU A 24 10.69 11.10 -1.60
N ASN A 25 10.82 11.72 -2.77
CA ASN A 25 10.96 10.97 -4.02
C ASN A 25 12.22 10.09 -3.96
N LYS A 26 13.35 10.64 -3.53
CA LYS A 26 14.59 9.87 -3.33
C LYS A 26 14.39 8.72 -2.34
N TYR A 27 13.77 8.96 -1.19
CA TYR A 27 13.50 7.92 -0.21
C TYR A 27 12.65 6.78 -0.79
N LEU A 28 11.63 7.11 -1.59
CA LEU A 28 10.74 6.13 -2.20
C LEU A 28 11.32 5.43 -3.43
N THR A 29 12.23 6.05 -4.18
CA THR A 29 12.68 5.53 -5.50
C THR A 29 14.17 5.23 -5.61
N GLU A 30 15.02 5.82 -4.76
CA GLU A 30 16.49 5.74 -4.87
C GLU A 30 17.16 5.08 -3.66
N TYR A 31 16.49 5.01 -2.49
CA TYR A 31 17.05 4.37 -1.31
C TYR A 31 16.76 2.86 -1.35
N ASP A 32 17.78 2.07 -1.05
CA ASP A 32 17.69 0.62 -0.92
C ASP A 32 17.22 0.28 0.51
N TRP A 33 15.90 0.20 0.69
CA TRP A 33 15.31 -0.28 1.94
C TRP A 33 14.57 -1.58 1.68
N ASP A 34 14.78 -2.53 2.58
CA ASP A 34 14.09 -3.81 2.57
C ASP A 34 12.67 -3.63 3.11
N GLU A 35 11.68 -3.81 2.24
CA GLU A 35 10.27 -3.62 2.57
C GLU A 35 9.80 -4.57 3.68
N ASP A 36 10.29 -5.81 3.68
CA ASP A 36 9.93 -6.81 4.67
C ASP A 36 10.58 -6.50 6.03
N GLN A 37 11.83 -6.02 6.02
CA GLN A 37 12.48 -5.53 7.24
C GLN A 37 11.76 -4.31 7.82
N LEU A 38 11.40 -3.33 6.99
CA LEU A 38 10.68 -2.14 7.43
C LEU A 38 9.32 -2.52 8.03
N ASN A 39 8.59 -3.40 7.35
CA ASN A 39 7.30 -3.87 7.83
C ASN A 39 7.42 -4.65 9.14
N SER A 40 8.44 -5.51 9.29
CA SER A 40 8.69 -6.26 10.52
C SER A 40 8.91 -5.33 11.71
N LYS A 41 9.77 -4.31 11.56
CA LYS A 41 9.99 -3.29 12.60
C LYS A 41 8.72 -2.50 12.92
N ARG A 42 7.90 -2.19 11.92
CA ARG A 42 6.60 -1.53 12.12
C ARG A 42 5.66 -2.40 12.97
N LEU A 43 5.60 -3.70 12.70
CA LEU A 43 4.77 -4.63 13.47
C LEU A 43 5.27 -4.78 14.91
N GLU A 44 6.58 -4.83 15.12
CA GLU A 44 7.19 -4.83 16.47
C GLU A 44 6.79 -3.58 17.26
N LEU A 45 6.80 -2.39 16.63
CA LEU A 45 6.37 -1.14 17.27
C LEU A 45 4.89 -1.18 17.67
N LEU A 46 4.02 -1.77 16.84
CA LEU A 46 2.60 -1.93 17.18
C LEU A 46 2.40 -2.83 18.40
N GLN A 47 3.30 -3.79 18.66
CA GLN A 47 3.20 -4.65 19.85
C GLN A 47 3.55 -3.94 21.16
N GLN A 48 4.16 -2.75 21.11
CA GLN A 48 4.61 -2.03 22.30
C GLN A 48 3.47 -1.24 22.99
N THR A 49 2.30 -1.14 22.37
CA THR A 49 1.17 -0.35 22.88
C THR A 49 -0.05 -1.25 23.09
N ASN A 50 -0.73 -1.13 24.24
CA ASN A 50 -1.91 -1.95 24.59
C ASN A 50 -3.12 -1.75 23.66
N ASP A 51 -3.13 -0.67 22.88
CA ASP A 51 -4.19 -0.38 21.92
C ASP A 51 -3.97 -1.07 20.57
N THR A 52 -2.76 -1.56 20.30
CA THR A 52 -2.36 -2.13 19.00
C THR A 52 -1.66 -3.49 19.09
N ASN A 53 -1.38 -3.97 20.30
CA ASN A 53 -0.83 -5.30 20.51
C ASN A 53 -1.88 -6.36 20.18
N TRP A 54 -1.41 -7.53 19.78
CA TRP A 54 -2.30 -8.60 19.39
C TRP A 54 -3.06 -9.17 20.60
N SER A 55 -4.33 -9.46 20.36
CA SER A 55 -5.25 -10.18 21.23
C SER A 55 -5.35 -11.63 20.77
N SER A 56 -5.65 -12.53 21.70
CA SER A 56 -5.92 -13.95 21.39
C SER A 56 -7.17 -14.14 20.52
N ASP A 57 -8.12 -13.20 20.59
CA ASP A 57 -9.39 -13.25 19.87
C ASP A 57 -9.34 -12.46 18.55
N GLY A 58 -8.18 -11.92 18.21
CA GLY A 58 -7.98 -11.18 16.96
C GLY A 58 -8.03 -12.09 15.73
N VAL A 59 -8.42 -11.51 14.60
CA VAL A 59 -8.53 -12.18 13.31
C VAL A 59 -7.64 -11.52 12.27
N VAL A 60 -7.26 -12.29 11.25
CA VAL A 60 -6.59 -11.77 10.06
C VAL A 60 -7.58 -11.76 8.90
N ILE A 61 -7.88 -10.57 8.40
CA ILE A 61 -8.71 -10.33 7.23
C ILE A 61 -7.77 -10.25 6.03
N ILE A 62 -8.06 -11.04 5.00
CA ILE A 62 -7.41 -10.96 3.69
C ILE A 62 -8.47 -10.53 2.70
N ASP A 63 -8.20 -9.45 1.98
CA ASP A 63 -9.13 -8.88 1.02
C ASP A 63 -8.35 -8.20 -0.11
N ASP A 64 -9.02 -7.96 -1.23
CA ASP A 64 -8.44 -7.34 -2.39
C ASP A 64 -9.23 -6.12 -2.86
N THR A 65 -8.54 -5.16 -3.45
CA THR A 65 -9.19 -3.97 -4.01
C THR A 65 -8.62 -3.62 -5.38
N PHE A 66 -9.53 -3.32 -6.30
CA PHE A 66 -9.16 -2.88 -7.63
C PHE A 66 -8.92 -1.38 -7.67
N THR A 67 -7.77 -0.98 -8.19
CA THR A 67 -7.49 0.42 -8.52
C THR A 67 -7.60 0.62 -10.02
N TYR A 68 -8.65 1.30 -10.47
CA TYR A 68 -8.84 1.65 -11.88
C TYR A 68 -7.69 2.51 -12.40
N LYS A 69 -7.19 2.18 -13.59
CA LYS A 69 -6.13 2.92 -14.27
C LYS A 69 -6.53 3.28 -15.68
N THR A 70 -6.07 4.44 -16.15
CA THR A 70 -6.27 4.93 -17.52
C THR A 70 -5.01 4.88 -18.38
N GLY A 71 -3.85 4.57 -17.80
CA GLY A 71 -2.55 4.54 -18.48
C GLY A 71 -2.15 3.14 -18.94
N GLU A 72 -1.44 3.07 -20.07
CA GLU A 72 -1.00 1.81 -20.70
C GLU A 72 0.39 1.33 -20.23
N ARG A 73 1.18 2.19 -19.57
CA ARG A 73 2.55 1.88 -19.10
C ARG A 73 2.68 1.80 -17.58
N ILE A 74 1.64 1.33 -16.92
CA ILE A 74 1.64 1.16 -15.46
C ILE A 74 1.92 -0.34 -15.20
N PRO A 75 2.99 -0.69 -14.46
CA PRO A 75 3.31 -2.07 -14.14
C PRO A 75 2.15 -2.79 -13.45
N ASN A 76 2.02 -4.10 -13.70
CA ASN A 76 1.02 -4.96 -13.06
C ASN A 76 -0.44 -4.51 -13.24
N VAL A 77 -0.71 -3.75 -14.31
CA VAL A 77 -2.08 -3.45 -14.75
C VAL A 77 -2.58 -4.56 -15.65
N GLY A 78 -3.84 -4.94 -15.47
CA GLY A 78 -4.49 -5.94 -16.29
C GLY A 78 -6.00 -5.74 -16.38
N LYS A 79 -6.62 -6.65 -17.14
CA LYS A 79 -8.06 -6.76 -17.27
C LYS A 79 -8.60 -7.66 -16.16
N PHE A 80 -9.38 -7.09 -15.25
CA PHE A 80 -10.01 -7.78 -14.12
C PHE A 80 -11.52 -7.72 -14.25
N TYR A 81 -12.21 -8.77 -13.80
CA TYR A 81 -13.67 -8.74 -13.68
C TYR A 81 -14.04 -8.20 -12.30
N ASP A 82 -14.77 -7.09 -12.27
CA ASP A 82 -15.24 -6.46 -11.05
C ASP A 82 -16.74 -6.73 -10.90
N HIS A 83 -17.08 -7.46 -9.84
CA HIS A 83 -18.45 -7.86 -9.53
C HIS A 83 -19.34 -6.69 -9.10
N THR A 84 -18.77 -5.59 -8.59
CA THR A 84 -19.52 -4.41 -8.15
C THR A 84 -20.15 -3.68 -9.34
N VAL A 85 -19.41 -3.56 -10.44
CA VAL A 85 -19.86 -2.97 -11.71
C VAL A 85 -20.36 -4.01 -12.71
N ARG A 86 -20.27 -5.31 -12.36
CA ARG A 86 -20.63 -6.47 -13.21
C ARG A 86 -19.98 -6.42 -14.59
N GLY A 87 -18.69 -6.07 -14.63
CA GLY A 87 -17.98 -5.82 -15.88
C GLY A 87 -16.48 -5.93 -15.75
N TYR A 88 -15.79 -5.81 -16.88
CA TYR A 88 -14.33 -5.78 -16.88
C TYR A 88 -13.81 -4.37 -16.69
N ILE A 89 -12.83 -4.25 -15.81
CA ILE A 89 -12.08 -3.01 -15.57
C ILE A 89 -10.64 -3.19 -16.03
N TRP A 90 -9.99 -2.06 -16.27
CA TRP A 90 -8.54 -1.98 -16.48
C TRP A 90 -7.92 -1.37 -15.23
N GLY A 91 -7.08 -2.12 -14.53
CA GLY A 91 -6.59 -1.67 -13.23
C GLY A 91 -5.49 -2.55 -12.65
N GLN A 92 -5.04 -2.19 -11.46
CA GLN A 92 -4.21 -3.05 -10.60
C GLN A 92 -5.11 -3.70 -9.55
N ASN A 93 -4.76 -4.91 -9.12
CA ASN A 93 -5.40 -5.53 -7.97
C ASN A 93 -4.42 -5.54 -6.80
N LEU A 94 -4.80 -4.90 -5.68
CA LEU A 94 -4.02 -4.82 -4.47
C LEU A 94 -4.61 -5.77 -3.42
N ILE A 95 -3.84 -6.78 -3.03
CA ILE A 95 -4.21 -7.72 -1.98
C ILE A 95 -3.59 -7.21 -0.68
N TYR A 96 -4.37 -7.17 0.39
CA TYR A 96 -3.89 -6.73 1.69
C TYR A 96 -4.34 -7.67 2.80
N ALA A 97 -3.53 -7.72 3.86
CA ALA A 97 -3.86 -8.39 5.10
C ALA A 97 -4.00 -7.35 6.22
N LEU A 98 -5.11 -7.42 6.95
CA LEU A 98 -5.38 -6.60 8.14
C LEU A 98 -5.54 -7.51 9.34
N TYR A 99 -4.92 -7.15 10.46
CA TYR A 99 -5.29 -7.69 11.76
C TYR A 99 -6.47 -6.87 12.30
N ALA A 100 -7.47 -7.51 12.90
CA ALA A 100 -8.57 -6.84 13.56
C ALA A 100 -8.96 -7.56 14.85
N ASP A 101 -9.28 -6.79 15.88
CA ASP A 101 -9.94 -7.27 17.11
C ASP A 101 -11.01 -6.25 17.56
N GLU A 102 -11.54 -6.41 18.77
CA GLU A 102 -12.56 -5.50 19.30
C GLU A 102 -12.07 -4.06 19.52
N LYS A 103 -10.75 -3.85 19.64
CA LYS A 103 -10.16 -2.55 19.96
C LYS A 103 -9.67 -1.83 18.72
N THR A 104 -9.11 -2.56 17.76
CA THR A 104 -8.32 -1.97 16.67
C THR A 104 -8.35 -2.77 15.38
N THR A 105 -8.00 -2.09 14.29
CA THR A 105 -7.69 -2.71 13.01
C THR A 105 -6.37 -2.15 12.50
N CYS A 106 -5.42 -3.03 12.23
CA CYS A 106 -4.04 -2.68 11.90
C CYS A 106 -3.62 -3.37 10.59
N PRO A 107 -3.09 -2.64 9.60
CA PRO A 107 -2.53 -3.28 8.41
C PRO A 107 -1.33 -4.16 8.76
N LEU A 108 -1.30 -5.38 8.23
CA LEU A 108 -0.17 -6.30 8.35
C LEU A 108 0.78 -6.19 7.17
N GLY A 109 0.24 -6.06 5.96
CA GLY A 109 1.01 -5.92 4.74
C GLY A 109 0.10 -5.92 3.51
N PHE A 110 0.71 -5.67 2.36
CA PHE A 110 0.03 -5.71 1.06
C PHE A 110 0.98 -6.20 -0.03
N ARG A 111 0.39 -6.69 -1.12
CA ARG A 111 1.08 -7.07 -2.36
C ARG A 111 0.20 -6.73 -3.55
N LEU A 112 0.81 -6.41 -4.68
CA LEU A 112 0.09 -6.35 -5.94
C LEU A 112 -0.10 -7.78 -6.45
N TYR A 113 -1.31 -8.09 -6.91
CA TYR A 113 -1.58 -9.34 -7.59
C TYR A 113 -0.92 -9.34 -8.96
N GLU A 114 -0.14 -10.39 -9.23
CA GLU A 114 0.54 -10.60 -10.51
C GLU A 114 -0.13 -11.77 -11.23
N LYS A 115 -0.76 -11.48 -12.37
CA LYS A 115 -1.57 -12.45 -13.11
C LYS A 115 -0.75 -13.61 -13.69
N ASP A 116 0.54 -13.36 -13.94
CA ASP A 116 1.45 -14.28 -14.64
C ASP A 116 2.53 -14.87 -13.71
N ALA A 117 2.37 -14.75 -12.38
CA ALA A 117 3.27 -15.38 -11.42
C ALA A 117 3.04 -16.91 -11.39
N GLN A 118 3.81 -17.63 -12.21
CA GLN A 118 4.03 -19.08 -12.14
C GLN A 118 5.42 -19.38 -11.57
#